data_AF-A0A1Q7NVL6-F1
#
_entry.id   AF-A0A1Q7NVL6-F1
#
_cell.length_a   1.000
_cell.length_b   1.000
_cell.length_c   1.000
_cell.angle_alpha   90.00
_cell.angle_beta   90.00
_cell.angle_gamma   90.00
#
_symmetry.space_group_name_H-M   'P 1'
#
loop_
_entity.id
_entity.type
_entity.pdbx_description
1 polymer ?
#
loop_
_entity_poly.entity_id
_entity_poly.type
_entity_poly.pdbx_seq_one_letter_code
_entity_poly.pdbx_strand_id
1 'polypeptide(L)'
;MLITPTELMERLSKPNLIMIDSRSYKEYSEGHIPGAVNLDLFYYHWSDTSKEGIRAFEKQMKNLLSFVGITKDKTVVFYDEVSGMSAARGVWLLMYFSHPQALMLDGGFKKWKSMGLPIETKTNGFRPTKFEGTTNKEIIVGYEYVKKKIGKVKIVDARTKEEYDGTVIRAARRGHIPTAVSIDWNLNINDDGTMKSIEDLTKLYKFSKNDEIVTYCQGGYRAANSFLALKRLGFQNVRVYLGSWGEWGNKLELPVE
;
A
#
# COMPACT_ATOMS: atom_id res chain seq x y z
N MET A 1 -6.98 -10.35 -4.21
CA MET A 1 -5.96 -9.35 -3.84
C MET A 1 -4.61 -9.97 -3.53
N LEU A 2 -4.54 -11.24 -3.10
CA LEU A 2 -3.26 -11.95 -2.92
C LEU A 2 -3.10 -13.02 -4.00
N ILE A 3 -1.86 -13.38 -4.31
CA ILE A 3 -1.48 -14.55 -5.12
C ILE A 3 -0.33 -15.27 -4.41
N THR A 4 -0.36 -16.60 -4.35
CA THR A 4 0.72 -17.38 -3.74
C THR A 4 1.90 -17.54 -4.71
N PRO A 5 3.12 -17.87 -4.21
CA PRO A 5 4.25 -18.16 -5.09
C PRO A 5 3.99 -19.28 -6.10
N THR A 6 3.31 -20.36 -5.70
CA THR A 6 2.95 -21.47 -6.60
C THR A 6 2.01 -21.00 -7.71
N GLU A 7 0.94 -20.28 -7.37
CA GLU A 7 0.00 -19.74 -8.37
C GLU A 7 0.65 -18.73 -9.32
N LEU A 8 1.63 -17.96 -8.83
CA LEU A 8 2.39 -17.03 -9.67
C LEU A 8 3.34 -17.77 -10.61
N MET A 9 4.01 -18.83 -10.12
CA MET A 9 4.91 -19.67 -10.91
C MET A 9 4.19 -20.26 -12.15
N GLU A 10 2.97 -20.76 -11.97
CA GLU A 10 2.12 -21.27 -13.05
C GLU A 10 1.70 -20.21 -14.08
N ARG A 11 1.89 -18.92 -13.77
CA ARG A 11 1.48 -17.78 -14.61
C ARG A 11 2.64 -17.01 -15.22
N LEU A 12 3.89 -17.30 -14.87
CA LEU A 12 5.06 -16.54 -15.33
C LEU A 12 5.15 -16.45 -16.87
N SER A 13 4.70 -17.48 -17.58
CA SER A 13 4.73 -17.53 -19.05
C SER A 13 3.50 -16.88 -19.72
N LYS A 14 2.53 -16.38 -18.96
CA LYS A 14 1.30 -15.81 -19.55
C LYS A 14 1.56 -14.42 -20.13
N PRO A 15 1.11 -14.13 -21.37
CA PRO A 15 1.45 -12.90 -22.09
C PRO A 15 0.87 -11.61 -21.49
N ASN A 16 -0.08 -11.70 -20.53
CA ASN A 16 -0.77 -10.56 -19.92
C ASN A 16 -0.43 -10.35 -18.44
N LEU A 17 0.66 -10.94 -17.96
CA LEU A 17 1.18 -10.71 -16.62
C LEU A 17 2.22 -9.59 -16.66
N ILE A 18 2.11 -8.65 -15.73
CA ILE A 18 3.19 -7.73 -15.39
C ILE A 18 3.53 -7.90 -13.92
N MET A 19 4.81 -8.13 -13.66
CA MET A 19 5.36 -8.30 -12.33
C MET A 19 6.21 -7.10 -11.97
N ILE A 20 5.96 -6.58 -10.78
CA ILE A 20 6.59 -5.35 -10.31
C ILE A 20 7.28 -5.66 -8.98
N ASP A 21 8.61 -5.65 -9.03
CA ASP A 21 9.45 -5.66 -7.84
C ASP A 21 9.46 -4.27 -7.22
N SER A 22 8.83 -4.14 -6.05
CA SER A 22 8.68 -2.88 -5.33
C SER A 22 9.77 -2.67 -4.26
N ARG A 23 10.78 -3.54 -4.21
CA ARG A 23 11.96 -3.38 -3.36
C ARG A 23 12.91 -2.34 -3.96
N SER A 24 13.98 -2.01 -3.22
CA SER A 24 15.00 -1.11 -3.74
C SER A 24 15.68 -1.68 -4.99
N TYR A 25 16.22 -0.81 -5.84
CA TYR A 25 16.97 -1.26 -7.02
C TYR A 25 18.18 -2.13 -6.64
N LYS A 26 18.78 -1.87 -5.46
CA LYS A 26 19.87 -2.70 -4.93
C LYS A 26 19.40 -4.14 -4.75
N GLU A 27 18.33 -4.36 -3.99
CA GLU A 27 17.77 -5.70 -3.73
C GLU A 27 17.32 -6.39 -5.02
N TYR A 28 16.73 -5.63 -5.96
CA TYR A 28 16.36 -6.13 -7.28
C TYR A 28 17.59 -6.62 -8.07
N SER A 29 18.68 -5.84 -8.06
CA SER A 29 19.91 -6.16 -8.80
C SER A 29 20.65 -7.37 -8.24
N GLU A 30 20.49 -7.66 -6.95
CA GLU A 30 21.05 -8.84 -6.28
C GLU A 30 20.24 -10.11 -6.60
N GLY A 31 18.99 -9.97 -7.05
CA GLY A 31 18.16 -11.06 -7.54
C GLY A 31 16.66 -10.74 -7.44
N HIS A 32 15.89 -11.10 -8.45
CA HIS A 32 14.46 -10.85 -8.55
C HIS A 32 13.73 -11.99 -9.26
N ILE A 33 12.39 -11.96 -9.24
CA ILE A 33 11.56 -12.96 -9.91
C ILE A 33 11.64 -12.77 -11.43
N PRO A 34 11.85 -13.83 -12.25
CA PRO A 34 12.03 -13.71 -13.68
C PRO A 34 10.93 -12.91 -14.40
N GLY A 35 11.33 -11.95 -15.22
CA GLY A 35 10.45 -11.05 -15.96
C GLY A 35 9.92 -9.86 -15.14
N ALA A 36 10.26 -9.74 -13.86
CA ALA A 36 9.87 -8.59 -13.05
C ALA A 36 10.63 -7.33 -13.47
N VAL A 37 9.92 -6.19 -13.51
CA VAL A 37 10.53 -4.86 -13.61
C VAL A 37 10.59 -4.22 -12.23
N ASN A 38 11.63 -3.43 -11.95
CA ASN A 38 11.75 -2.72 -10.69
C ASN A 38 10.95 -1.40 -10.72
N LEU A 39 10.14 -1.19 -9.69
CA LEU A 39 9.48 0.08 -9.42
C LEU A 39 9.48 0.33 -7.91
N ASP A 40 10.51 1.01 -7.43
CA ASP A 40 10.57 1.43 -6.03
C ASP A 40 9.56 2.56 -5.77
N LEU A 41 8.40 2.19 -5.23
CA LEU A 41 7.33 3.12 -4.89
C LEU A 41 7.67 4.00 -3.68
N PHE A 42 8.67 3.64 -2.88
CA PHE A 42 9.01 4.34 -1.64
C PHE A 42 9.42 5.78 -1.91
N TYR A 43 10.03 6.08 -3.06
CA TYR A 43 10.45 7.45 -3.43
C TYR A 43 9.29 8.40 -3.77
N TYR A 44 8.07 7.90 -3.97
CA TYR A 44 6.92 8.69 -4.42
C TYR A 44 6.02 9.15 -3.25
N HIS A 45 6.59 9.96 -2.37
CA HIS A 45 5.90 10.51 -1.20
C HIS A 45 4.89 11.59 -1.58
N TRP A 46 3.76 11.65 -0.88
CA TRP A 46 2.72 12.65 -1.11
C TRP A 46 2.12 13.17 0.19
N SER A 47 2.20 14.48 0.44
CA SER A 47 1.74 15.12 1.69
C SER A 47 0.86 16.35 1.47
N ASP A 48 0.35 16.55 0.25
CA ASP A 48 -0.61 17.61 -0.06
C ASP A 48 -1.92 16.97 -0.56
N THR A 49 -2.95 17.02 0.29
CA THR A 49 -4.29 16.52 -0.05
C THR A 49 -5.29 17.61 -0.43
N SER A 50 -4.80 18.81 -0.77
CA SER A 50 -5.61 19.81 -1.48
C SER A 50 -6.12 19.26 -2.82
N LYS A 51 -7.10 19.92 -3.43
CA LYS A 51 -7.63 19.50 -4.74
C LYS A 51 -6.54 19.48 -5.82
N GLU A 52 -5.67 20.48 -5.79
CA GLU A 52 -4.50 20.61 -6.67
C GLU A 52 -3.47 19.52 -6.37
N GLY A 53 -3.20 19.27 -5.09
CA GLY A 53 -2.33 18.19 -4.63
C GLY A 53 -2.79 16.82 -5.12
N ILE A 54 -4.08 16.48 -4.95
CA ILE A 54 -4.64 15.22 -5.46
C ILE A 54 -4.53 15.13 -6.99
N ARG A 55 -4.80 16.20 -7.73
CA ARG A 55 -4.62 16.20 -9.21
C ARG A 55 -3.17 15.96 -9.62
N ALA A 56 -2.21 16.56 -8.91
CA ALA A 56 -0.80 16.37 -9.19
C ALA A 56 -0.33 14.94 -8.84
N PHE A 57 -0.82 14.38 -7.72
CA PHE A 57 -0.63 12.98 -7.37
C PHE A 57 -1.15 12.05 -8.46
N GLU A 58 -2.41 12.24 -8.88
CA GLU A 58 -3.04 11.45 -9.93
C GLU A 58 -2.22 11.47 -11.22
N LYS A 59 -1.76 12.67 -11.64
CA LYS A 59 -0.93 12.83 -12.84
C LYS A 59 0.41 12.09 -12.71
N GLN A 60 1.11 12.25 -11.59
CA GLN A 60 2.41 11.60 -11.38
C GLN A 60 2.28 10.08 -11.38
N MET A 61 1.27 9.54 -10.68
CA MET A 61 1.07 8.10 -10.58
C MET A 61 0.63 7.50 -11.91
N LYS A 62 -0.23 8.19 -12.70
CA LYS A 62 -0.57 7.74 -14.06
C LYS A 62 0.65 7.66 -14.97
N ASN A 63 1.57 8.63 -14.89
CA ASN A 63 2.82 8.59 -15.64
C ASN A 63 3.70 7.40 -15.23
N LEU A 64 3.77 7.12 -13.93
CA LEU A 64 4.55 6.01 -13.39
C LEU A 64 4.01 4.64 -13.83
N LEU A 65 2.70 4.44 -13.69
CA LEU A 65 2.01 3.22 -14.13
C LEU A 65 2.08 3.03 -15.66
N SER A 66 2.02 4.13 -16.41
CA SER A 66 2.25 4.14 -17.86
C SER A 66 3.66 3.69 -18.21
N PHE A 67 4.67 4.21 -17.51
CA PHE A 67 6.09 3.91 -17.76
C PHE A 67 6.41 2.43 -17.59
N VAL A 68 5.90 1.78 -16.54
CA VAL A 68 6.10 0.34 -16.32
C VAL A 68 5.31 -0.54 -17.27
N GLY A 69 4.30 0.00 -17.97
CA GLY A 69 3.58 -0.71 -19.02
C GLY A 69 2.25 -1.31 -18.60
N ILE A 70 1.59 -0.76 -17.58
CA ILE A 70 0.29 -1.26 -17.12
C ILE A 70 -0.82 -0.82 -18.08
N THR A 71 -1.61 -1.78 -18.54
CA THR A 71 -2.83 -1.59 -19.34
C THR A 71 -3.99 -2.33 -18.67
N LYS A 72 -5.24 -1.94 -18.98
CA LYS A 72 -6.46 -2.44 -18.33
C LYS A 72 -6.63 -3.96 -18.37
N ASP A 73 -6.12 -4.60 -19.41
CA ASP A 73 -6.21 -6.04 -19.69
C ASP A 73 -5.13 -6.88 -18.98
N LYS A 74 -4.11 -6.24 -18.41
CA LYS A 74 -3.02 -6.94 -17.72
C LYS A 74 -3.38 -7.26 -16.27
N THR A 75 -3.00 -8.47 -15.85
CA THR A 75 -2.88 -8.81 -14.44
C THR A 75 -1.58 -8.21 -13.91
N VAL A 76 -1.69 -7.35 -12.88
CA VAL A 76 -0.52 -6.73 -12.24
C VAL A 76 -0.27 -7.38 -10.89
N VAL A 77 0.94 -7.91 -10.72
CA VAL A 77 1.40 -8.47 -9.45
C VAL A 77 2.52 -7.60 -8.90
N PHE A 78 2.30 -6.98 -7.74
CA PHE A 78 3.34 -6.31 -6.98
C PHE A 78 3.93 -7.26 -5.95
N TYR A 79 5.23 -7.18 -5.71
CA TYR A 79 5.86 -7.83 -4.56
C TYR A 79 6.91 -6.95 -3.92
N ASP A 80 7.16 -7.23 -2.64
CA ASP A 80 8.18 -6.63 -1.78
C ASP A 80 9.01 -7.80 -1.21
N GLU A 81 9.90 -7.58 -0.24
CA GLU A 81 10.61 -8.69 0.40
C GLU A 81 9.64 -9.61 1.15
N VAL A 82 8.56 -9.06 1.70
CA VAL A 82 7.43 -9.77 2.34
C VAL A 82 6.10 -9.32 1.72
N SER A 83 4.95 -9.63 2.33
CA SER A 83 3.64 -9.00 2.04
C SER A 83 3.62 -7.53 2.49
N GLY A 84 4.61 -6.76 2.04
CA GLY A 84 5.09 -5.51 2.60
C GLY A 84 4.31 -4.27 2.21
N MET A 85 4.72 -3.12 2.77
CA MET A 85 4.06 -1.84 2.52
C MET A 85 4.23 -1.33 1.08
N SER A 86 5.36 -1.61 0.42
CA SER A 86 5.61 -1.12 -0.95
C SER A 86 4.75 -1.87 -1.96
N ALA A 87 4.66 -3.20 -1.86
CA ALA A 87 3.76 -3.99 -2.71
C ALA A 87 2.28 -3.64 -2.45
N ALA A 88 1.91 -3.47 -1.17
CA ALA A 88 0.57 -3.06 -0.81
C ALA A 88 0.21 -1.68 -1.38
N ARG A 89 1.16 -0.74 -1.39
CA ARG A 89 1.00 0.58 -2.01
C ARG A 89 0.70 0.48 -3.51
N GLY A 90 1.37 -0.42 -4.22
CA GLY A 90 1.12 -0.67 -5.65
C GLY A 90 -0.29 -1.21 -5.92
N VAL A 91 -0.73 -2.21 -5.15
CA VAL A 91 -2.09 -2.73 -5.26
C VAL A 91 -3.13 -1.68 -4.89
N TRP A 92 -2.91 -0.93 -3.81
CA TRP A 92 -3.80 0.17 -3.40
C TRP A 92 -3.89 1.27 -4.48
N LEU A 93 -2.77 1.64 -5.12
CA LEU A 93 -2.75 2.59 -6.23
C LEU A 93 -3.64 2.11 -7.38
N LEU A 94 -3.51 0.83 -7.76
CA LEU A 94 -4.33 0.25 -8.82
C LEU A 94 -5.80 0.14 -8.44
N MET A 95 -6.12 -0.15 -7.18
CA MET A 95 -7.51 -0.09 -6.69
C MET A 95 -8.05 1.34 -6.76
N TYR A 96 -7.25 2.34 -6.39
CA TYR A 96 -7.61 3.75 -6.53
C TYR A 96 -7.87 4.14 -7.98
N PHE A 97 -7.12 3.60 -8.94
CA PHE A 97 -7.37 3.80 -10.37
C PHE A 97 -8.35 2.78 -11.00
N SER A 98 -9.14 2.09 -10.17
CA SER A 98 -10.16 1.12 -10.61
C SER A 98 -9.65 0.04 -11.57
N HIS A 99 -8.36 -0.32 -11.46
CA HIS A 99 -7.77 -1.38 -12.27
C HIS A 99 -8.30 -2.74 -11.81
N PRO A 100 -8.83 -3.59 -12.71
CA PRO A 100 -9.60 -4.78 -12.32
C PRO A 100 -8.75 -5.92 -11.76
N GLN A 101 -7.45 -5.95 -12.06
CA GLN A 101 -6.59 -7.11 -11.78
C GLN A 101 -5.29 -6.66 -11.09
N ALA A 102 -5.40 -6.29 -9.81
CA ALA A 102 -4.27 -5.93 -8.96
C ALA A 102 -4.08 -6.96 -7.84
N LEU A 103 -2.88 -7.54 -7.75
CA LEU A 103 -2.53 -8.59 -6.81
C LEU A 103 -1.20 -8.28 -6.10
N MET A 104 -1.06 -8.75 -4.88
CA MET A 104 0.20 -8.77 -4.13
C MET A 104 0.67 -10.21 -3.97
N LEU A 105 1.95 -10.47 -4.21
CA LEU A 105 2.56 -11.77 -3.94
C LEU A 105 2.62 -12.02 -2.43
N ASP A 106 1.91 -13.04 -1.95
CA ASP A 106 1.84 -13.34 -0.53
C ASP A 106 3.13 -14.00 -0.04
N GLY A 107 3.77 -13.39 0.95
CA GLY A 107 5.10 -13.78 1.43
C GLY A 107 6.27 -13.09 0.70
N GLY A 108 5.97 -12.33 -0.36
CA GLY A 108 6.96 -11.57 -1.13
C GLY A 108 8.11 -12.43 -1.68
N PHE A 109 9.24 -11.76 -1.95
CA PHE A 109 10.44 -12.39 -2.47
C PHE A 109 11.12 -13.32 -1.46
N LYS A 110 10.97 -13.06 -0.15
CA LYS A 110 11.47 -13.95 0.91
C LYS A 110 10.88 -15.35 0.77
N LYS A 111 9.55 -15.45 0.66
CA LYS A 111 8.87 -16.74 0.52
C LYS A 111 9.15 -17.40 -0.84
N TRP A 112 9.23 -16.60 -1.91
CA TRP A 112 9.64 -17.08 -3.23
C TRP A 112 11.01 -17.78 -3.18
N LYS A 113 12.02 -17.13 -2.60
CA LYS A 113 13.37 -17.69 -2.40
C LYS A 113 13.36 -18.93 -1.52
N SER A 114 12.64 -18.92 -0.40
CA SER A 114 12.61 -20.07 0.52
C SER A 114 12.02 -21.33 -0.12
N MET A 115 11.22 -21.17 -1.17
CA MET A 115 10.66 -22.28 -1.95
C MET A 115 11.59 -22.77 -3.06
N GLY A 116 12.78 -22.20 -3.22
CA GLY A 116 13.73 -22.57 -4.28
C GLY A 116 13.22 -22.24 -5.69
N LEU A 117 12.29 -21.29 -5.82
CA LEU A 117 11.73 -20.89 -7.11
C LEU A 117 12.74 -20.06 -7.92
N PRO A 118 12.64 -20.05 -9.26
CA PRO A 118 13.62 -19.39 -10.12
C PRO A 118 13.81 -17.91 -9.80
N ILE A 119 15.06 -17.45 -9.87
CA ILE A 119 15.44 -16.04 -9.74
C ILE A 119 16.33 -15.65 -10.92
N GLU A 120 16.37 -14.37 -11.25
CA GLU A 120 17.33 -13.80 -12.20
C GLU A 120 17.94 -12.50 -11.67
N THR A 121 19.08 -12.10 -12.24
CA THR A 121 19.78 -10.85 -11.91
C THR A 121 19.85 -9.89 -13.11
N LYS A 122 19.41 -10.34 -14.28
CA LYS A 122 19.37 -9.53 -15.50
C LYS A 122 18.24 -8.51 -15.38
N THR A 123 18.57 -7.23 -15.49
CA THR A 123 17.57 -6.17 -15.52
C THR A 123 16.61 -6.33 -16.70
N ASN A 124 15.31 -6.23 -16.41
CA ASN A 124 14.24 -6.22 -17.41
C ASN A 124 13.90 -4.78 -17.81
N GLY A 125 13.76 -4.56 -19.12
CA GLY A 125 13.37 -3.26 -19.66
C GLY A 125 11.90 -2.95 -19.44
N PHE A 126 11.60 -1.68 -19.19
CA PHE A 126 10.23 -1.17 -19.17
C PHE A 126 9.59 -1.24 -20.56
N ARG A 127 8.27 -1.40 -20.59
CA ARG A 127 7.48 -1.35 -21.83
C ARG A 127 6.39 -0.27 -21.70
N PRO A 128 6.72 1.02 -21.89
CA PRO A 128 5.79 2.10 -21.66
C PRO A 128 4.48 1.94 -22.45
N THR A 129 3.38 2.36 -21.83
CA THR A 129 2.01 2.29 -22.38
C THR A 129 1.27 3.58 -22.05
N LYS A 130 -0.02 3.64 -22.39
CA LYS A 130 -0.93 4.70 -21.93
C LYS A 130 -1.85 4.12 -20.85
N PHE A 131 -1.59 4.43 -19.59
CA PHE A 131 -2.47 4.00 -18.49
C PHE A 131 -3.73 4.88 -18.43
N GLU A 132 -4.91 4.26 -18.60
CA GLU A 132 -6.21 4.95 -18.69
C GLU A 132 -7.12 4.72 -17.47
N GLY A 133 -6.54 4.37 -16.31
CA GLY A 133 -7.30 4.11 -15.08
C GLY A 133 -8.14 5.30 -14.60
N THR A 134 -9.37 5.00 -14.17
CA THR A 134 -10.34 5.96 -13.64
C THR A 134 -10.28 6.00 -12.11
N THR A 135 -10.31 7.18 -11.51
CA THR A 135 -10.16 7.30 -10.06
C THR A 135 -11.43 6.91 -9.31
N ASN A 136 -11.26 6.09 -8.28
CA ASN A 136 -12.26 5.77 -7.27
C ASN A 136 -12.03 6.69 -6.07
N LYS A 137 -12.82 7.78 -6.00
CA LYS A 137 -12.68 8.81 -4.97
C LYS A 137 -12.98 8.33 -3.55
N GLU A 138 -13.59 7.15 -3.39
CA GLU A 138 -13.86 6.57 -2.07
C GLU A 138 -12.61 5.98 -1.41
N ILE A 139 -11.50 5.80 -2.13
CA ILE A 139 -10.28 5.19 -1.60
C ILE A 139 -9.34 6.21 -0.94
N ILE A 140 -9.38 7.49 -1.35
CA ILE A 140 -8.52 8.55 -0.83
C ILE A 140 -9.34 9.59 -0.08
N VAL A 141 -8.87 9.98 1.10
CA VAL A 141 -9.35 11.16 1.81
C VAL A 141 -8.19 12.09 2.15
N GLY A 142 -8.50 13.38 2.33
CA GLY A 142 -7.56 14.42 2.77
C GLY A 142 -7.79 14.86 4.21
N TYR A 143 -6.93 15.75 4.71
CA TYR A 143 -6.94 16.17 6.12
C TYR A 143 -8.27 16.81 6.53
N GLU A 144 -8.92 17.57 5.64
CA GLU A 144 -10.21 18.22 5.93
C GLU A 144 -11.31 17.20 6.23
N TYR A 145 -11.32 16.08 5.52
CA TYR A 145 -12.26 15.00 5.75
C TYR A 145 -12.03 14.36 7.11
N VAL A 146 -10.77 14.00 7.40
CA VAL A 146 -10.38 13.36 8.66
C VAL A 146 -10.73 14.27 9.84
N LYS A 147 -10.39 15.57 9.78
CA LYS A 147 -10.76 16.56 10.81
C LYS A 147 -12.25 16.59 11.13
N LYS A 148 -13.11 16.52 10.11
CA LYS A 148 -14.58 16.53 10.28
C LYS A 148 -15.15 15.23 10.85
N LYS A 149 -14.39 14.13 10.73
CA LYS A 149 -14.80 12.76 11.05
C LYS A 149 -14.15 12.19 12.32
N ILE A 150 -13.29 12.95 13.01
CA ILE A 150 -12.81 12.60 14.36
C ILE A 150 -13.99 12.22 15.26
N GLY A 151 -13.88 11.09 15.96
CA GLY A 151 -14.93 10.54 16.81
C GLY A 151 -16.15 9.95 16.08
N LYS A 152 -16.22 10.02 14.75
CA LYS A 152 -17.35 9.53 13.93
C LYS A 152 -16.99 8.32 13.06
N VAL A 153 -15.71 8.07 12.85
CA VAL A 153 -15.17 6.95 12.04
C VAL A 153 -14.05 6.26 12.82
N LYS A 154 -13.71 5.04 12.44
CA LYS A 154 -12.54 4.36 12.99
C LYS A 154 -11.30 4.90 12.28
N ILE A 155 -10.40 5.53 13.04
CA ILE A 155 -9.11 5.98 12.50
C ILE A 155 -8.06 4.98 12.97
N VAL A 156 -7.34 4.38 12.03
CA VAL A 156 -6.27 3.41 12.30
C VAL A 156 -4.93 4.06 12.00
N ASP A 157 -4.14 4.25 13.05
CA ASP A 157 -2.73 4.64 12.94
C ASP A 157 -1.88 3.38 12.74
N ALA A 158 -1.31 3.26 11.54
CA ALA A 158 -0.47 2.14 11.14
C ALA A 158 1.03 2.38 11.36
N ARG A 159 1.39 3.41 12.13
CA ARG A 159 2.78 3.67 12.56
C ARG A 159 3.17 2.75 13.73
N THR A 160 4.44 2.83 14.13
CA THR A 160 4.89 2.11 15.33
C THR A 160 4.27 2.73 16.59
N LYS A 161 4.33 2.00 17.70
CA LYS A 161 3.80 2.46 18.99
C LYS A 161 4.47 3.76 19.45
N GLU A 162 5.77 3.89 19.19
CA GLU A 162 6.61 5.04 19.56
C GLU A 162 6.30 6.29 18.71
N GLU A 163 5.94 6.10 17.44
CA GLU A 163 5.45 7.21 16.62
C GLU A 163 4.05 7.65 17.06
N TYR A 164 3.20 6.72 17.50
CA TYR A 164 1.84 6.99 17.98
C TYR A 164 1.81 7.74 19.30
N ASP A 165 2.61 7.32 20.29
CA ASP A 165 2.70 8.04 21.59
C ASP A 165 3.59 9.29 21.55
N GLY A 166 4.26 9.54 20.42
CA GLY A 166 5.07 10.73 20.22
C GLY A 166 6.45 10.69 20.88
N THR A 167 6.91 9.52 21.32
CA THR A 167 8.31 9.34 21.75
C THR A 167 9.28 9.44 20.56
N VAL A 168 8.85 9.03 19.37
CA VAL A 168 9.56 9.27 18.10
C VAL A 168 8.90 10.42 17.34
N ILE A 169 9.67 11.48 17.07
CA ILE A 169 9.19 12.69 16.39
C ILE A 169 9.47 12.59 14.88
N ARG A 170 8.41 12.73 14.08
CA ARG A 170 8.43 12.57 12.61
C ARG A 170 7.87 13.77 11.84
N ALA A 171 7.47 14.82 12.54
CA ALA A 171 6.86 16.04 12.02
C ALA A 171 7.04 17.19 13.03
N ALA A 172 6.52 18.38 12.75
CA ALA A 172 6.55 19.52 13.68
C ALA A 172 5.82 19.21 15.01
N ARG A 173 4.83 18.32 14.98
CA ARG A 173 4.07 17.84 16.14
C ARG A 173 4.31 16.35 16.37
N ARG A 174 4.30 15.95 17.64
CA ARG A 174 4.37 14.55 18.12
C ARG A 174 3.01 14.06 18.57
N GLY A 175 2.79 12.75 18.59
CA GLY A 175 1.52 12.13 19.01
C GLY A 175 0.76 11.56 17.82
N HIS A 176 -0.56 11.53 17.91
CA HIS A 176 -1.46 10.95 16.90
C HIS A 176 -2.73 11.78 16.68
N ILE A 177 -3.54 11.38 15.69
CA ILE A 177 -4.83 12.02 15.41
C ILE A 177 -5.80 11.63 16.53
N PRO A 178 -6.54 12.56 17.17
CA PRO A 178 -7.45 12.22 18.25
C PRO A 178 -8.43 11.11 17.85
N THR A 179 -8.76 10.23 18.79
CA THR A 179 -9.60 9.03 18.61
C THR A 179 -9.01 7.92 17.72
N ALA A 180 -7.78 8.08 17.19
CA ALA A 180 -7.12 7.03 16.44
C ALA A 180 -6.67 5.88 17.34
N VAL A 181 -6.82 4.66 16.85
CA VAL A 181 -6.28 3.46 17.49
C VAL A 181 -4.97 3.04 16.83
N SER A 182 -4.01 2.64 17.66
CA SER A 182 -2.70 2.16 17.21
C SER A 182 -2.77 0.69 16.79
N ILE A 183 -2.59 0.41 15.50
CA ILE A 183 -2.42 -0.95 14.98
C ILE A 183 -1.27 -0.91 13.98
N ASP A 184 -0.05 -1.18 14.45
CA ASP A 184 1.14 -1.23 13.60
C ASP A 184 0.92 -2.21 12.44
N TRP A 185 1.18 -1.76 11.22
CA TRP A 185 1.01 -2.57 10.02
C TRP A 185 1.79 -3.89 10.06
N ASN A 186 2.91 -3.95 10.77
CA ASN A 186 3.71 -5.18 10.92
C ASN A 186 2.89 -6.30 11.58
N LEU A 187 1.91 -5.96 12.41
CA LEU A 187 1.02 -6.95 13.04
C LEU A 187 0.13 -7.67 12.02
N ASN A 188 -0.01 -7.14 10.79
CA ASN A 188 -0.76 -7.80 9.72
C ASN A 188 0.01 -8.99 9.10
N ILE A 189 1.29 -9.16 9.42
CA ILE A 189 2.21 -10.05 8.72
C ILE A 189 2.72 -11.15 9.67
N ASN A 190 2.94 -12.34 9.13
CA ASN A 190 3.56 -13.47 9.83
C ASN A 190 5.09 -13.42 9.71
N ASP A 191 5.80 -14.18 10.55
CA ASP A 191 7.27 -14.24 10.52
C ASP A 191 7.81 -14.81 9.19
N ASP A 192 7.02 -15.65 8.50
CA ASP A 192 7.33 -16.16 7.16
C ASP A 192 7.16 -15.11 6.05
N GLY A 193 6.68 -13.91 6.40
CA GLY A 193 6.45 -12.78 5.50
C GLY A 193 5.04 -12.75 4.89
N THR A 194 4.18 -13.75 5.12
CA THR A 194 2.82 -13.75 4.57
C THR A 194 1.88 -12.80 5.30
N MET A 195 0.82 -12.39 4.61
CA MET A 195 -0.32 -11.74 5.25
C MET A 195 -1.00 -12.72 6.21
N LYS A 196 -1.38 -12.24 7.40
CA LYS A 196 -2.08 -13.05 8.40
C LYS A 196 -3.39 -13.63 7.87
N SER A 197 -3.79 -14.72 8.51
CA SER A 197 -5.07 -15.38 8.26
C SER A 197 -6.24 -14.43 8.55
N ILE A 198 -7.42 -14.72 7.97
CA ILE A 198 -8.64 -13.97 8.28
C ILE A 198 -8.95 -14.03 9.79
N GLU A 199 -8.69 -15.18 10.42
CA GLU A 199 -8.94 -15.38 11.84
C GLU A 199 -8.05 -14.45 12.69
N ASP A 200 -6.75 -14.39 12.42
CA ASP A 200 -5.83 -13.58 13.21
C ASP A 200 -6.00 -12.08 12.93
N LEU A 201 -6.26 -11.71 11.68
CA LEU A 201 -6.61 -10.33 11.35
C LEU A 201 -7.91 -9.89 12.03
N THR A 202 -8.89 -10.79 12.20
CA THR A 202 -10.14 -10.49 12.93
C THR A 202 -9.89 -10.22 14.41
N LYS A 203 -8.89 -10.87 15.03
CA LYS A 203 -8.49 -10.62 16.42
C LYS A 203 -7.86 -9.22 16.58
N LEU A 204 -7.17 -8.71 15.55
CA LEU A 204 -6.56 -7.39 15.54
C LEU A 204 -7.58 -6.27 15.29
N TYR A 205 -8.41 -6.42 14.24
CA TYR A 205 -9.37 -5.40 13.82
C TYR A 205 -10.76 -5.65 14.38
N LYS A 206 -10.95 -5.32 15.67
CA LYS A 206 -12.23 -5.49 16.40
C LYS A 206 -13.26 -4.39 16.06
N PHE A 207 -13.57 -4.27 14.77
CA PHE A 207 -14.51 -3.28 14.22
C PHE A 207 -15.74 -3.95 13.63
N SER A 208 -16.84 -3.20 13.54
CA SER A 208 -18.06 -3.64 12.86
C SER A 208 -17.90 -3.54 11.35
N LYS A 209 -18.44 -4.49 10.57
CA LYS A 209 -18.37 -4.44 9.09
C LYS A 209 -19.04 -3.21 8.47
N ASN A 210 -19.92 -2.56 9.22
CA ASN A 210 -20.57 -1.31 8.83
C ASN A 210 -19.76 -0.05 9.18
N ASP A 211 -18.65 -0.20 9.91
CA ASP A 211 -17.80 0.93 10.28
C ASP A 211 -17.17 1.54 9.02
N GLU A 212 -17.15 2.87 9.00
CA GLU A 212 -16.24 3.61 8.15
C GLU A 212 -14.84 3.62 8.77
N ILE A 213 -13.82 3.26 8.00
CA ILE A 213 -12.44 3.14 8.47
C ILE A 213 -11.52 4.01 7.61
N VAL A 214 -10.70 4.82 8.27
CA VAL A 214 -9.62 5.59 7.65
C VAL A 214 -8.30 5.10 8.19
N THR A 215 -7.42 4.59 7.33
CA THR A 215 -6.05 4.24 7.71
C THR A 215 -5.09 5.39 7.39
N TYR A 216 -4.06 5.59 8.22
CA TYR A 216 -2.98 6.52 7.95
C TYR A 216 -1.67 6.00 8.54
N CYS A 217 -0.54 6.56 8.10
CA CYS A 217 0.75 6.33 8.75
C CYS A 217 1.60 7.60 8.72
N GLN A 218 2.84 7.57 8.21
CA GLN A 218 3.61 8.77 7.92
C GLN A 218 3.33 9.34 6.52
N GLY A 219 3.22 8.49 5.50
CA GLY A 219 3.13 8.92 4.09
C GLY A 219 2.30 7.98 3.20
N GLY A 220 1.35 7.24 3.79
CA GLY A 220 0.41 6.41 3.03
C GLY A 220 0.88 5.00 2.60
N TYR A 221 2.10 4.57 2.94
CA TYR A 221 2.64 3.24 2.59
C TYR A 221 2.12 2.14 3.53
N ARG A 222 2.49 2.23 4.81
CA ARG A 222 2.01 1.32 5.87
C ARG A 222 0.48 1.32 5.96
N ALA A 223 -0.13 2.49 5.75
CA ALA A 223 -1.58 2.64 5.68
C ALA A 223 -2.21 1.83 4.54
N ALA A 224 -1.53 1.69 3.39
CA ALA A 224 -1.99 0.87 2.28
C ALA A 224 -1.97 -0.63 2.63
N ASN A 225 -0.97 -1.08 3.40
CA ASN A 225 -0.95 -2.46 3.92
C ASN A 225 -2.15 -2.72 4.85
N SER A 226 -2.39 -1.85 5.85
CA SER A 226 -3.56 -1.98 6.72
C SER A 226 -4.88 -1.87 5.94
N PHE A 227 -4.94 -1.04 4.90
CA PHE A 227 -6.09 -0.97 4.00
C PHE A 227 -6.36 -2.33 3.32
N LEU A 228 -5.34 -2.99 2.77
CA LEU A 228 -5.51 -4.29 2.13
C LEU A 228 -5.89 -5.38 3.13
N ALA A 229 -5.35 -5.35 4.36
CA ALA A 229 -5.76 -6.27 5.43
C ALA A 229 -7.26 -6.11 5.75
N LEU A 230 -7.75 -4.88 5.90
CA LEU A 230 -9.17 -4.58 6.12
C LEU A 230 -10.04 -4.97 4.92
N LYS A 231 -9.62 -4.68 3.69
CA LYS A 231 -10.32 -5.15 2.48
C LYS A 231 -10.38 -6.68 2.43
N ARG A 232 -9.31 -7.36 2.85
CA ARG A 232 -9.24 -8.83 2.90
C ARG A 232 -10.21 -9.40 3.92
N LEU A 233 -10.38 -8.71 5.06
CA LEU A 233 -11.41 -9.02 6.05
C LEU A 233 -12.84 -8.72 5.57
N GLY A 234 -13.03 -8.16 4.37
CA GLY A 234 -14.35 -7.87 3.79
C GLY A 234 -14.96 -6.52 4.20
N PHE A 235 -14.20 -5.62 4.81
CA PHE A 235 -14.67 -4.26 5.08
C PHE A 235 -14.84 -3.48 3.76
N GLN A 236 -16.01 -2.87 3.57
CA GLN A 236 -16.32 -2.17 2.33
C GLN A 236 -15.90 -0.69 2.37
N ASN A 237 -16.18 0.01 3.48
CA ASN A 237 -15.91 1.44 3.64
C ASN A 237 -14.55 1.70 4.29
N VAL A 238 -13.48 1.37 3.58
CA VAL A 238 -12.09 1.61 4.01
C VAL A 238 -11.48 2.64 3.08
N ARG A 239 -10.84 3.65 3.64
CA ARG A 239 -10.17 4.75 2.93
C ARG A 239 -8.76 4.95 3.47
N VAL A 240 -7.86 5.50 2.66
CA VAL A 240 -6.52 5.91 3.08
C VAL A 240 -6.47 7.43 3.14
N TYR A 241 -6.05 7.96 4.29
CA TYR A 241 -5.65 9.35 4.40
C TYR A 241 -4.27 9.51 3.78
N LEU A 242 -4.24 9.99 2.52
CA LEU A 242 -3.03 9.99 1.68
C LEU A 242 -1.89 10.80 2.33
N GLY A 243 -2.17 12.02 2.76
CA GLY A 243 -1.18 12.91 3.37
C GLY A 243 -0.65 12.40 4.72
N SER A 244 -1.45 11.59 5.42
CA SER A 244 -1.02 10.89 6.63
C SER A 244 -0.43 11.84 7.69
N TRP A 245 0.41 11.36 8.61
CA TRP A 245 1.07 12.18 9.62
C TRP A 245 2.03 13.22 9.02
N GLY A 246 2.59 12.96 7.83
CA GLY A 246 3.42 13.91 7.10
C GLY A 246 2.70 15.20 6.75
N GLU A 247 1.40 15.14 6.49
CA GLU A 247 0.54 16.32 6.33
C GLU A 247 -0.03 16.79 7.68
N TRP A 248 -0.59 15.88 8.48
CA TRP A 248 -1.30 16.24 9.72
C TRP A 248 -0.39 16.85 10.77
N GLY A 249 0.74 16.20 11.06
CA GLY A 249 1.70 16.62 12.08
C GLY A 249 2.46 17.91 11.74
N ASN A 250 2.36 18.38 10.50
CA ASN A 250 2.95 19.65 10.05
C ASN A 250 1.93 20.79 9.92
N LYS A 251 0.63 20.52 10.14
CA LYS A 251 -0.44 21.52 10.18
C LYS A 251 -0.77 21.90 11.62
N LEU A 252 -0.24 23.04 12.07
CA LEU A 252 -0.26 23.46 13.48
C LEU A 252 -1.68 23.67 14.04
N GLU A 253 -2.65 23.95 13.16
CA GLU A 253 -4.06 24.18 13.47
C GLU A 253 -4.87 22.88 13.66
N LEU A 254 -4.28 21.71 13.40
CA LEU A 254 -4.95 20.43 13.57
C LEU A 254 -4.77 19.90 15.01
N PRO A 255 -5.80 19.23 15.56
CA PRO A 255 -5.73 18.67 16.90
C PRO A 255 -4.82 17.43 16.92
N VAL A 256 -4.16 17.22 18.05
CA VAL A 256 -3.23 16.12 18.30
C VAL A 256 -3.45 15.62 19.72
N GLU A 257 -3.39 14.30 19.91
CA GLU A 257 -3.40 13.61 21.20
C GLU A 257 -2.02 13.00 21.50
#